data_AF-A0A955MFJ7-F1
#
_entry.id   AF-A0A955MFJ7-F1
#
_cell.length_a   1.000
_cell.length_b   1.000
_cell.length_c   1.000
_cell.angle_alpha   90.00
_cell.angle_beta   90.00
_cell.angle_gamma   90.00
#
_symmetry.space_group_name_H-M   'P 1'
#
loop_
_entity.id
_entity.type
_entity.pdbx_description
1 polymer ?
#
loop_
_entity_poly.entity_id
_entity_poly.type
_entity_poly.pdbx_seq_one_letter_code
_entity_poly.pdbx_strand_id
1 'polypeptide(L)' 'MARKSAKENLKQRFGDPMRVDVNYSKNTISLYEEDYQSKRLSKAYVEVLRGVLGREPTQDEILGKKDISAKLRKKYK' A
#
# COMPACT_ATOMS: atom_id res chain seq x y z
N MET A 1 -20.64 24.60 -7.17
CA MET A 1 -19.43 24.91 -6.37
C MET A 1 -18.21 24.74 -7.26
N ALA A 2 -17.40 25.78 -7.43
CA ALA A 2 -16.19 25.72 -8.26
C ALA A 2 -15.14 24.83 -7.58
N ARG A 3 -14.57 23.86 -8.30
CA ARG A 3 -13.44 23.07 -7.82
C ARG A 3 -12.22 23.99 -7.78
N LYS A 4 -11.74 24.32 -6.57
CA LYS A 4 -10.46 25.01 -6.39
C LYS A 4 -9.35 24.20 -7.04
N SER A 5 -8.43 24.89 -7.71
CA SER A 5 -7.28 24.24 -8.33
C SER A 5 -6.39 23.61 -7.26
N ALA A 6 -5.63 22.58 -7.62
CA ALA A 6 -4.68 21.93 -6.70
C ALA A 6 -3.70 22.95 -6.07
N LYS A 7 -3.33 24.00 -6.82
CA LYS A 7 -2.48 25.10 -6.34
C LYS A 7 -3.14 25.92 -5.24
N GLU A 8 -4.42 26.26 -5.38
CA GLU A 8 -5.17 27.01 -4.36
C GLU A 8 -5.36 26.20 -3.08
N ASN A 9 -5.63 24.90 -3.20
CA ASN A 9 -5.72 24.01 -2.05
C ASN A 9 -4.38 23.86 -1.33
N LEU A 10 -3.26 23.85 -2.06
CA LEU A 10 -1.93 23.79 -1.48
C LEU A 10 -1.59 25.08 -0.70
N LYS A 11 -1.83 26.25 -1.32
CA LYS A 11 -1.64 27.55 -0.67
C LYS A 11 -2.48 27.70 0.59
N GLN A 12 -3.74 27.26 0.56
CA GLN A 12 -4.63 27.34 1.73
C GLN A 12 -4.11 26.49 2.90
N ARG A 13 -3.44 25.36 2.63
CA ARG A 13 -2.97 24.43 3.68
C ARG A 13 -1.58 24.78 4.23
N PHE A 14 -0.70 25.34 3.40
CA PHE A 14 0.72 25.51 3.73
C PHE A 14 1.23 26.96 3.68
N GLY A 15 0.34 27.90 3.37
CA GLY A 15 0.67 29.32 3.22
C GLY A 15 1.33 29.65 1.88
N ASP A 16 1.47 30.95 1.62
CA ASP A 16 2.23 31.51 0.51
C ASP A 16 3.19 32.58 1.07
N PRO A 17 4.51 32.36 1.09
CA PRO A 17 5.21 31.19 0.55
C PRO A 17 5.01 29.92 1.39
N MET A 18 5.09 28.77 0.71
CA MET A 18 4.96 27.45 1.30
C MET A 18 6.01 27.25 2.40
N ARG A 19 5.59 27.14 3.67
CA ARG A 19 6.51 27.06 4.82
C ARG A 19 7.12 25.67 5.05
N VAL A 20 6.95 24.77 4.10
CA VAL A 20 7.41 23.38 4.20
C VAL A 20 8.15 23.04 2.92
N ASP A 21 9.44 22.74 3.04
CA ASP A 21 10.19 22.11 1.95
C ASP A 21 9.81 20.64 1.91
N VAL A 22 9.06 20.24 0.87
CA VAL A 22 8.78 18.82 0.61
C VAL A 22 10.02 18.22 -0.04
N ASN A 23 10.97 17.82 0.80
CA ASN A 23 12.20 17.18 0.36
C ASN A 23 11.96 15.66 0.31
N TYR A 24 11.43 15.17 -0.82
CA TYR A 24 11.42 13.74 -1.10
C TYR A 24 12.87 13.26 -1.12
N SER A 25 13.21 12.21 -0.37
CA SER A 25 14.58 11.69 -0.34
C SER A 25 15.01 11.34 -1.76
N LYS A 26 15.99 12.07 -2.31
CA LYS A 26 16.57 11.81 -3.63
C LYS A 26 17.31 10.48 -3.72
N ASN A 27 17.52 9.82 -2.58
CA ASN A 27 18.11 8.51 -2.51
C ASN A 27 17.13 7.52 -3.11
N THR A 28 17.30 7.25 -4.41
CA THR A 28 16.77 6.04 -5.05
C THR A 28 17.25 4.87 -4.21
N ILE A 29 16.31 4.13 -3.64
CA ILE A 29 16.56 2.86 -2.96
C ILE A 29 17.44 2.02 -3.90
N SER A 30 18.53 1.44 -3.38
CA SER A 30 19.38 0.58 -4.19
C SER A 30 18.54 -0.60 -4.72
N LEU A 31 18.77 -1.05 -5.96
CA LEU A 31 18.06 -2.22 -6.52
C LEU A 31 18.13 -3.44 -5.58
N TYR A 32 19.23 -3.60 -4.85
CA TYR A 32 19.39 -4.66 -3.86
C TYR A 32 18.44 -4.49 -2.66
N GLU A 33 18.29 -3.26 -2.15
CA GLU A 33 17.39 -2.96 -1.04
C GLU A 33 15.93 -3.10 -1.47
N GLU A 34 15.60 -2.71 -2.70
CA GLU A 34 14.28 -2.88 -3.29
C GLU A 34 13.91 -4.36 -3.40
N ASP A 35 14.81 -5.20 -3.91
CA ASP A 35 14.64 -6.65 -3.97
C ASP A 35 14.48 -7.27 -2.58
N TYR A 36 15.29 -6.83 -1.62
CA TYR A 36 15.22 -7.31 -0.24
C TYR A 36 13.88 -6.97 0.41
N GLN A 37 13.42 -5.73 0.26
CA GLN A 37 12.13 -5.31 0.79
C GLN A 37 10.97 -6.02 0.08
N SER A 38 11.04 -6.16 -1.24
CA SER A 38 10.03 -6.85 -2.04
C SER A 38 9.88 -8.30 -1.58
N LYS A 39 10.99 -9.03 -1.39
CA LYS A 39 10.96 -10.41 -0.86
C LYS A 39 10.33 -10.50 0.53
N ARG A 40 10.63 -9.54 1.42
CA ARG A 40 10.02 -9.48 2.75
C ARG A 40 8.52 -9.24 2.68
N LEU A 41 8.08 -8.31 1.85
CA LEU A 41 6.66 -8.02 1.64
C LEU A 41 5.92 -9.22 1.06
N SER A 42 6.48 -9.88 0.05
CA SER A 42 5.89 -11.09 -0.53
C SER A 42 5.73 -12.22 0.51
N LYS A 43 6.74 -12.42 1.36
CA LYS A 43 6.67 -13.44 2.43
C LYS A 43 5.59 -13.09 3.46
N ALA A 44 5.55 -11.85 3.93
CA ALA A 44 4.55 -11.39 4.89
C ALA A 44 3.12 -11.52 4.32
N TYR A 45 2.95 -11.19 3.03
CA TYR A 45 1.67 -11.33 2.35
C TYR A 45 1.16 -12.79 2.33
N VAL A 46 2.02 -13.75 2.00
CA VAL A 46 1.67 -15.18 2.01
C VAL A 46 1.31 -15.67 3.41
N GLU A 47 2.05 -15.24 4.44
CA GLU A 47 1.77 -15.60 5.84
C GLU A 47 0.39 -15.06 6.31
N VAL A 48 0.05 -13.82 5.94
CA VAL A 48 -1.28 -13.24 6.21
C VAL A 48 -2.37 -14.05 5.52
N LEU A 49 -2.20 -14.34 4.23
CA LEU A 49 -3.17 -15.14 3.48
C LEU A 49 -3.37 -16.54 4.09
N ARG A 50 -2.28 -17.20 4.51
CA ARG A 50 -2.33 -18.48 5.19
C ARG A 50 -3.13 -18.39 6.50
N GLY A 51 -2.93 -17.35 7.30
CA GLY A 51 -3.68 -17.12 8.53
C GLY A 51 -5.17 -16.81 8.32
N VAL A 52 -5.50 -16.16 7.20
CA VAL A 52 -6.90 -15.90 6.80
C VAL A 52 -7.59 -17.16 6.29
N LEU A 53 -6.90 -17.96 5.48
CA LEU A 53 -7.49 -19.15 4.84
C LEU A 53 -7.47 -20.40 5.73
N GLY A 54 -6.57 -20.47 6.71
CA GLY A 54 -6.32 -21.65 7.53
C GLY A 54 -5.67 -22.81 6.77
N ARG A 55 -5.13 -22.54 5.58
CA ARG A 55 -4.40 -23.47 4.71
C ARG A 55 -3.40 -22.71 3.85
N GLU A 56 -2.52 -23.41 3.15
CA GLU A 56 -1.65 -22.79 2.15
C GLU A 56 -2.48 -22.13 1.03
N PRO A 57 -2.19 -20.86 0.68
CA PRO A 57 -2.87 -20.15 -0.41
C PRO A 57 -2.46 -20.70 -1.78
N THR A 58 -3.39 -20.73 -2.72
CA THR A 58 -3.07 -21.11 -4.11
C THR A 58 -2.50 -19.92 -4.89
N GLN A 59 -1.82 -20.18 -6.00
CA GLN A 59 -1.23 -19.13 -6.83
C GLN A 59 -2.29 -18.13 -7.34
N ASP A 60 -3.49 -18.59 -7.70
CA ASP A 60 -4.60 -17.70 -8.10
C ASP A 60 -5.12 -16.81 -6.97
N GLU A 61 -5.07 -17.29 -5.72
CA GLU A 61 -5.44 -16.52 -4.53
C GLU A 61 -4.36 -15.47 -4.20
N ILE A 62 -3.09 -15.82 -4.35
CA ILE A 62 -1.96 -14.90 -4.19
C ILE A 62 -2.04 -13.78 -5.24
N LEU A 63 -2.32 -14.13 -6.49
CA LEU A 63 -2.44 -13.18 -7.61
C LEU A 63 -3.76 -12.39 -7.61
N GLY A 64 -4.67 -12.64 -6.66
CA GLY A 64 -5.96 -11.96 -6.59
C GLY A 64 -6.95 -12.32 -7.71
N LYS A 65 -6.68 -13.40 -8.47
CA LYS A 65 -7.60 -13.91 -9.51
C LYS A 65 -8.82 -14.60 -8.91
N LYS A 66 -8.74 -15.01 -7.65
CA LYS A 66 -9.81 -15.69 -6.91
C LYS A 66 -10.20 -14.89 -5.69
N ASP A 67 -11.50 -14.62 -5.54
CA ASP A 67 -12.03 -13.92 -4.37
C ASP A 67 -11.98 -14.81 -3.12
N ILE A 68 -11.37 -14.28 -2.06
CA ILE A 68 -11.22 -14.93 -0.75
C ILE A 68 -12.07 -14.26 0.34
N SER A 69 -12.84 -13.22 0.00
CA SER A 69 -13.66 -12.41 0.93
C SER A 69 -14.68 -13.24 1.70
N ALA A 70 -15.18 -14.33 1.11
CA ALA A 70 -16.11 -15.25 1.76
C ALA A 70 -15.54 -15.90 3.04
N LYS A 71 -14.20 -16.04 3.14
CA LYS A 71 -13.54 -16.61 4.32
C LYS A 71 -13.38 -15.58 5.44
N LEU A 72 -13.20 -14.30 5.10
CA LEU A 72 -13.12 -13.22 6.08
C LEU A 72 -14.44 -12.99 6.82
N ARG A 73 -15.58 -13.09 6.11
CA ARG A 73 -16.91 -12.89 6.70
C ARG A 73 -17.31 -13.93 7.75
N LYS A 74 -16.70 -15.14 7.72
CA LYS A 74 -17.02 -16.22 8.65
C LYS A 74 -16.35 -16.09 10.02
N LYS A 75 -15.32 -15.25 10.17
CA LYS A 75 -14.56 -15.10 11.42
C LYS A 75 -15.18 -14.10 12.42
N TYR A 76 -16.17 -13.31 11.99
CA TYR A 76 -16.79 -12.24 12.79
C TYR A 76 -18.29 -12.46 13.05
N LYS A 77 -18.75 -13.71 12.99
CA LYS A 77 -20.11 -14.12 13.34
C LYS A 77 -20.05 -15.07 14.53
#